data_AF-A0A9X0QD03-F1
#
_entry.id   AF-A0A9X0QD03-F1
#
_cell.length_a   1.000
_cell.length_b   1.000
_cell.length_c   1.000
_cell.angle_alpha   90.00
_cell.angle_beta   90.00
_cell.angle_gamma   90.00
#
_symmetry.space_group_name_H-M   'P 1'
#
loop_
_entity.id
_entity.type
_entity.pdbx_description
1 polymer ?
#
loop_
_entity_poly.entity_id
_entity_poly.type
_entity_poly.pdbx_seq_one_letter_code
_entity_poly.pdbx_strand_id
1 'polypeptide(L)'
;MMRLKIGLLTVGLLVAGVASAEVCTTQSQMTGAEREALAAAARGLAGKVQAGDVNGLRAATAAEYAKDFGGIGEVVNSTAAHVKGGSLKVEQVYLLDGTELKRAADGSVPDAQFFCSLNKTSAEADFIISGLAPGRYGFAMVDVPDGAAPWRLSFLLRQDQGQWVMAGFYPKPLMAAGHDGLWYWTQARSMTAQKEHWNAWLYYQQAESLLRPANFIQSTHLEKLKAEETAAAPPALSEGVSAESPLVVKGPDGVEYRFTALGVDDSLGNDKVDVTAHLKLEQVGDAATARKHNSDAMTALLAAYPELRKPFHGVWMIAEAPGQSAFATEEAMSQIH
;
A
#
# COMPACT_ATOMS: atom_id res chain seq x y z
N MET A 1 -75.16 6.84 35.48
CA MET A 1 -74.60 5.50 35.72
C MET A 1 -73.18 5.45 35.17
N MET A 2 -72.27 5.04 36.04
CA MET A 2 -70.81 5.05 35.95
C MET A 2 -70.26 4.27 34.75
N ARG A 3 -69.17 4.76 34.11
CA ARG A 3 -68.12 3.92 33.50
C ARG A 3 -66.85 4.72 33.21
N LEU A 4 -65.94 4.61 34.17
CA LEU A 4 -64.53 4.98 34.16
C LEU A 4 -63.82 4.22 33.03
N LYS A 5 -63.19 4.90 32.07
CA LYS A 5 -62.35 4.26 31.05
C LYS A 5 -60.90 4.24 31.51
N ILE A 6 -60.42 3.04 31.80
CA ILE A 6 -59.05 2.69 32.15
C ILE A 6 -58.14 2.95 30.95
N GLY A 7 -57.12 3.79 31.13
CA GLY A 7 -56.04 3.96 30.16
C GLY A 7 -55.09 2.76 30.23
N LEU A 8 -54.81 2.14 29.09
CA LEU A 8 -53.76 1.13 28.95
C LEU A 8 -52.51 1.81 28.39
N LEU A 9 -51.41 1.72 29.15
CA LEU A 9 -50.06 2.09 28.74
C LEU A 9 -49.57 1.18 27.60
N THR A 10 -49.19 1.76 26.47
CA THR A 10 -48.40 1.11 25.43
C THR A 10 -46.94 1.04 25.85
N VAL A 11 -46.46 -0.17 26.14
CA VAL A 11 -45.03 -0.47 26.32
C VAL A 11 -44.39 -0.51 24.93
N GLY A 12 -43.59 0.49 24.60
CA GLY A 12 -42.73 0.48 23.41
C GLY A 12 -41.53 -0.44 23.65
N LEU A 13 -41.56 -1.64 23.07
CA LEU A 13 -40.36 -2.47 22.94
C LEU A 13 -39.40 -1.78 21.97
N LEU A 14 -38.30 -1.22 22.49
CA LEU A 14 -37.11 -0.89 21.72
C LEU A 14 -36.50 -2.20 21.23
N VAL A 15 -36.76 -2.56 19.97
CA VAL A 15 -36.00 -3.57 19.26
C VAL A 15 -34.63 -2.94 18.96
N ALA A 16 -33.67 -3.17 19.85
CA ALA A 16 -32.26 -2.97 19.51
C ALA A 16 -31.93 -3.98 18.40
N GLY A 17 -31.91 -3.50 17.16
CA GLY A 17 -31.40 -4.30 16.05
C GLY A 17 -29.98 -4.72 16.38
N VAL A 18 -29.73 -6.02 16.43
CA VAL A 18 -28.38 -6.56 16.47
C VAL A 18 -27.74 -6.09 15.18
N ALA A 19 -26.80 -5.14 15.27
CA ALA A 19 -25.99 -4.76 14.13
C ALA A 19 -25.13 -5.99 13.80
N SER A 20 -25.51 -6.74 12.77
CA SER A 20 -24.66 -7.79 12.22
C SER A 20 -23.44 -7.12 11.63
N ALA A 21 -22.32 -7.18 12.37
CA ALA A 21 -21.04 -6.64 11.99
C ALA A 21 -20.37 -7.55 10.95
N GLU A 22 -19.53 -6.95 10.10
CA GLU A 22 -18.62 -7.69 9.24
C GLU A 22 -17.77 -8.66 10.09
N VAL A 23 -17.65 -9.91 9.66
CA VAL A 23 -16.94 -10.94 10.43
C VAL A 23 -15.60 -11.22 9.78
N CYS A 24 -14.52 -11.08 10.54
CA CYS A 24 -13.23 -11.62 10.15
C CYS A 24 -12.92 -12.93 10.87
N THR A 25 -12.48 -13.93 10.11
CA THR A 25 -11.93 -15.18 10.65
C THR A 25 -10.46 -15.33 10.24
N THR A 26 -9.58 -15.41 11.22
CA THR A 26 -8.14 -15.65 11.00
C THR A 26 -7.86 -17.09 10.57
N GLN A 27 -6.73 -17.34 9.91
CA GLN A 27 -6.28 -18.68 9.52
C GLN A 27 -6.35 -19.73 10.65
N SER A 28 -6.09 -19.33 11.90
CA SER A 28 -6.13 -20.23 13.06
C SER A 28 -7.55 -20.58 13.53
N GLN A 29 -8.54 -19.76 13.18
CA GLN A 29 -9.94 -19.95 13.55
C GLN A 29 -10.76 -20.65 12.45
N MET A 30 -10.24 -20.70 11.22
CA MET A 30 -10.88 -21.41 10.10
C MET A 30 -10.93 -22.92 10.33
N THR A 31 -11.94 -23.58 9.74
CA THR A 31 -11.89 -25.03 9.59
C THR A 31 -10.75 -25.44 8.64
N GLY A 32 -10.27 -26.68 8.76
CA GLY A 32 -9.24 -27.20 7.85
C GLY A 32 -9.66 -27.15 6.38
N ALA A 33 -10.94 -27.40 6.08
CA ALA A 33 -11.49 -27.37 4.73
C ALA A 33 -11.53 -25.95 4.14
N GLU A 34 -11.98 -24.96 4.92
CA GLU A 34 -12.01 -23.56 4.47
C GLU A 34 -10.60 -23.03 4.20
N ARG A 35 -9.68 -23.30 5.13
CA ARG A 35 -8.28 -22.91 5.00
C ARG A 35 -7.64 -23.51 3.75
N GLU A 36 -7.81 -24.81 3.53
CA GLU A 36 -7.24 -25.48 2.37
C GLU A 36 -7.86 -25.00 1.06
N ALA A 37 -9.18 -24.80 1.00
CA ALA A 37 -9.85 -24.30 -0.19
C ALA A 37 -9.35 -22.90 -0.59
N LEU A 38 -9.21 -21.99 0.37
CA LEU A 38 -8.72 -20.63 0.13
C LEU A 38 -7.22 -20.63 -0.24
N ALA A 39 -6.40 -21.41 0.46
CA ALA A 39 -4.97 -21.55 0.18
C ALA A 39 -4.72 -22.17 -1.21
N ALA A 40 -5.48 -23.19 -1.59
CA ALA A 40 -5.39 -23.83 -2.89
C ALA A 40 -5.79 -22.87 -4.02
N ALA A 41 -6.85 -22.08 -3.84
CA ALA A 41 -7.25 -21.06 -4.81
C ALA A 41 -6.16 -20.00 -4.99
N ALA A 42 -5.63 -19.45 -3.89
CA ALA A 42 -4.56 -18.46 -3.92
C ALA A 42 -3.28 -19.00 -4.61
N ARG A 43 -2.87 -20.23 -4.27
CA ARG A 43 -1.74 -20.90 -4.92
C ARG A 43 -1.99 -21.12 -6.41
N GLY A 44 -3.22 -21.48 -6.78
CA GLY A 44 -3.62 -21.62 -8.18
C GLY A 44 -3.51 -20.31 -8.96
N LEU A 45 -3.98 -19.20 -8.40
CA LEU A 45 -3.84 -17.86 -9.00
C LEU A 45 -2.37 -17.44 -9.11
N ALA A 46 -1.59 -17.63 -8.04
CA ALA A 46 -0.15 -17.36 -8.02
C ALA A 46 0.60 -18.17 -9.10
N GLY A 47 0.22 -19.42 -9.32
CA GLY A 47 0.76 -20.25 -10.41
C GLY A 47 0.50 -19.68 -11.79
N LYS A 48 -0.66 -19.05 -12.02
CA LYS A 48 -0.96 -18.35 -13.28
C LYS A 48 -0.11 -17.11 -13.46
N VAL A 49 0.06 -16.32 -12.39
CA VAL A 49 0.97 -15.15 -12.39
C VAL A 49 2.39 -15.61 -12.72
N GLN A 50 2.89 -16.64 -12.04
CA GLN A 50 4.22 -17.19 -12.27
C GLN A 50 4.43 -17.71 -13.70
N ALA A 51 3.37 -18.25 -14.32
CA ALA A 51 3.40 -18.72 -15.70
C ALA A 51 3.21 -17.59 -16.75
N GLY A 52 2.91 -16.35 -16.33
CA GLY A 52 2.50 -15.28 -17.25
C GLY A 52 1.16 -15.56 -17.95
N ASP A 53 0.30 -16.40 -17.37
CA ASP A 53 -0.99 -16.81 -17.94
C ASP A 53 -2.08 -15.75 -17.67
N VAL A 54 -1.97 -14.62 -18.38
CA VAL A 54 -2.92 -13.50 -18.29
C VAL A 54 -4.34 -13.93 -18.60
N ASN A 55 -4.54 -14.79 -19.61
CA ASN A 55 -5.86 -15.26 -20.02
C ASN A 55 -6.50 -16.18 -18.98
N GLY A 56 -5.74 -17.13 -18.42
CA GLY A 56 -6.21 -17.99 -17.37
C GLY A 56 -6.49 -17.22 -16.07
N LEU A 57 -5.69 -16.19 -15.75
CA LEU A 57 -5.96 -15.35 -14.59
C LEU A 57 -7.23 -14.52 -14.79
N ARG A 58 -7.43 -13.95 -15.98
CA ARG A 58 -8.67 -13.25 -16.36
C ARG A 58 -9.90 -14.15 -16.25
N ALA A 59 -9.79 -15.41 -16.69
CA ALA A 59 -10.87 -16.40 -16.56
C ALA A 59 -11.16 -16.78 -15.10
N ALA A 60 -10.19 -16.66 -14.22
CA ALA A 60 -10.32 -16.90 -12.78
C ALA A 60 -10.60 -15.62 -11.97
N THR A 61 -11.01 -14.53 -12.64
CA THR A 61 -11.32 -13.23 -12.03
C THR A 61 -12.83 -13.02 -12.00
N ALA A 62 -13.32 -12.39 -10.93
CA ALA A 62 -14.72 -11.97 -10.81
C ALA A 62 -15.14 -11.13 -12.04
N ALA A 63 -16.35 -11.41 -12.54
CA ALA A 63 -16.78 -11.00 -13.88
C ALA A 63 -16.81 -9.47 -14.09
N GLU A 64 -17.04 -8.69 -13.04
CA GLU A 64 -16.96 -7.23 -13.07
C GLU A 64 -15.55 -6.71 -13.31
N TYR A 65 -14.52 -7.35 -12.74
CA TYR A 65 -13.12 -6.92 -12.87
C TYR A 65 -12.46 -7.51 -14.12
N ALA A 66 -12.97 -8.63 -14.63
CA ALA A 66 -12.48 -9.24 -15.87
C ALA A 66 -12.71 -8.35 -17.11
N LYS A 67 -13.61 -7.37 -17.05
CA LYS A 67 -13.90 -6.42 -18.15
C LYS A 67 -12.75 -5.44 -18.36
N ASP A 68 -12.16 -4.95 -17.27
CA ASP A 68 -11.11 -3.92 -17.29
C ASP A 68 -9.73 -4.49 -16.90
N PHE A 69 -9.39 -5.65 -17.48
CA PHE A 69 -8.20 -6.43 -17.12
C PHE A 69 -6.87 -5.88 -17.69
N GLY A 70 -6.89 -4.80 -18.47
CA GLY A 70 -5.71 -4.27 -19.17
C GLY A 70 -4.55 -3.96 -18.23
N GLY A 71 -4.80 -3.13 -17.21
CA GLY A 71 -3.78 -2.79 -16.21
C GLY A 71 -3.33 -3.98 -15.36
N ILE A 72 -4.24 -4.93 -15.07
CA ILE A 72 -3.89 -6.15 -14.35
C ILE A 72 -2.95 -7.03 -15.19
N GLY A 73 -3.19 -7.13 -16.51
CA GLY A 73 -2.34 -7.90 -17.41
C GLY A 73 -0.89 -7.40 -17.47
N GLU A 74 -0.69 -6.08 -17.48
CA GLU A 74 0.66 -5.48 -17.42
C GLU A 74 1.36 -5.82 -16.11
N VAL A 75 0.67 -5.68 -14.97
CA VAL A 75 1.19 -6.01 -13.64
C VAL A 75 1.51 -7.51 -13.53
N VAL A 76 0.70 -8.39 -14.13
CA VAL A 76 0.99 -9.84 -14.18
C VAL A 76 2.27 -10.10 -14.95
N ASN A 77 2.44 -9.50 -16.12
CA ASN A 77 3.61 -9.71 -16.96
C ASN A 77 4.91 -9.21 -16.30
N SER A 78 4.89 -8.03 -15.68
CA SER A 78 6.05 -7.51 -14.95
C SER A 78 6.37 -8.40 -13.75
N THR A 79 5.37 -8.80 -12.98
CA THR A 79 5.53 -9.66 -11.80
C THR A 79 6.07 -11.05 -12.18
N ALA A 80 5.57 -11.65 -13.27
CA ALA A 80 5.96 -12.99 -13.72
C ALA A 80 7.48 -13.13 -13.89
N ALA A 81 8.15 -12.09 -14.40
CA ALA A 81 9.60 -12.08 -14.57
C ALA A 81 10.36 -12.27 -13.25
N HIS A 82 9.82 -11.77 -12.13
CA HIS A 82 10.46 -11.83 -10.82
C HIS A 82 10.20 -13.15 -10.07
N VAL A 83 9.01 -13.73 -10.25
CA VAL A 83 8.58 -14.92 -9.49
C VAL A 83 8.84 -16.24 -10.22
N LYS A 84 9.34 -16.19 -11.45
CA LYS A 84 9.56 -17.38 -12.30
C LYS A 84 10.45 -18.41 -11.61
N GLY A 85 9.99 -19.66 -11.56
CA GLY A 85 10.75 -20.78 -11.01
C GLY A 85 10.82 -20.87 -9.48
N GLY A 86 10.33 -19.85 -8.75
CA GLY A 86 10.28 -19.87 -7.30
C GLY A 86 9.18 -20.77 -6.73
N SER A 87 9.30 -21.14 -5.46
CA SER A 87 8.32 -21.89 -4.70
C SER A 87 7.14 -20.99 -4.27
N LEU A 88 5.91 -21.46 -4.47
CA LEU A 88 4.70 -20.74 -4.08
C LEU A 88 4.27 -21.16 -2.66
N LYS A 89 4.52 -20.31 -1.67
CA LYS A 89 4.22 -20.56 -0.26
C LYS A 89 3.04 -19.70 0.19
N VAL A 90 1.94 -20.33 0.58
CA VAL A 90 0.81 -19.60 1.17
C VAL A 90 1.16 -19.31 2.62
N GLU A 91 1.42 -18.05 2.94
CA GLU A 91 1.85 -17.63 4.27
C GLU A 91 0.66 -17.48 5.23
N GLN A 92 -0.39 -16.81 4.76
CA GLN A 92 -1.52 -16.44 5.60
C GLN A 92 -2.78 -16.28 4.76
N VAL A 93 -3.90 -16.72 5.32
CA VAL A 93 -5.23 -16.45 4.78
C VAL A 93 -6.18 -15.85 5.82
N TYR A 94 -7.11 -15.01 5.36
CA TYR A 94 -8.18 -14.41 6.14
C TYR A 94 -9.50 -14.62 5.41
N LEU A 95 -10.55 -14.90 6.16
CA LEU A 95 -11.91 -14.96 5.64
C LEU A 95 -12.64 -13.71 6.10
N LEU A 96 -13.21 -12.99 5.14
CA LEU A 96 -13.86 -11.71 5.33
C LEU A 96 -15.33 -11.89 4.92
N ASP A 97 -16.23 -12.01 5.89
CA ASP A 97 -17.66 -12.18 5.64
C ASP A 97 -18.37 -10.83 5.64
N GLY A 98 -18.63 -10.33 4.43
CA GLY A 98 -19.37 -9.11 4.17
C GLY A 98 -20.76 -9.39 3.60
N THR A 99 -21.32 -10.58 3.83
CA THR A 99 -22.64 -10.95 3.27
C THR A 99 -23.77 -10.05 3.75
N GLU A 100 -23.64 -9.48 4.95
CA GLU A 100 -24.61 -8.57 5.57
C GLU A 100 -24.36 -7.08 5.25
N LEU A 101 -23.39 -6.77 4.37
CA LEU A 101 -23.13 -5.39 3.94
C LEU A 101 -24.38 -4.79 3.29
N LYS A 102 -24.72 -3.56 3.69
CA LYS A 102 -25.89 -2.85 3.18
C LYS A 102 -25.47 -1.73 2.26
N ARG A 103 -26.16 -1.59 1.14
CA ARG A 103 -26.09 -0.37 0.34
C ARG A 103 -26.83 0.75 1.07
N ALA A 104 -26.27 1.94 1.05
CA ALA A 104 -26.96 3.14 1.48
C ALA A 104 -28.19 3.41 0.59
N ALA A 105 -29.11 4.23 1.10
CA ALA A 105 -30.36 4.55 0.41
C ALA A 105 -30.17 5.23 -0.96
N ASP A 106 -29.02 5.88 -1.17
CA ASP A 106 -28.61 6.49 -2.44
C ASP A 106 -27.91 5.51 -3.40
N GLY A 107 -27.80 4.24 -3.03
CA GLY A 107 -27.14 3.18 -3.81
C GLY A 107 -25.62 3.08 -3.61
N SER A 108 -25.02 3.98 -2.82
CA SER A 108 -23.59 3.90 -2.45
C SER A 108 -23.33 2.72 -1.52
N VAL A 109 -22.09 2.25 -1.49
CA VAL A 109 -21.66 1.15 -0.62
C VAL A 109 -20.65 1.73 0.37
N PRO A 110 -20.92 1.70 1.68
CA PRO A 110 -19.98 2.20 2.68
C PRO A 110 -18.70 1.36 2.70
N ASP A 111 -17.65 1.89 3.35
CA ASP A 111 -16.41 1.13 3.57
C ASP A 111 -16.70 -0.10 4.42
N ALA A 112 -16.30 -1.27 3.93
CA ALA A 112 -16.39 -2.52 4.68
C ALA A 112 -15.18 -2.63 5.63
N GLN A 113 -15.44 -2.85 6.91
CA GLN A 113 -14.41 -2.91 7.94
C GLN A 113 -14.37 -4.29 8.59
N PHE A 114 -13.30 -5.04 8.37
CA PHE A 114 -13.14 -6.37 8.97
C PHE A 114 -12.03 -6.33 10.03
N PHE A 115 -12.41 -6.58 11.29
CA PHE A 115 -11.47 -6.58 12.41
C PHE A 115 -11.06 -8.01 12.79
N CYS A 116 -9.81 -8.38 12.55
CA CYS A 116 -9.32 -9.74 12.81
C CYS A 116 -8.47 -9.78 14.07
N SER A 117 -9.11 -10.05 15.22
CA SER A 117 -8.38 -10.24 16.48
C SER A 117 -7.55 -11.53 16.47
N LEU A 118 -6.25 -11.40 16.75
CA LEU A 118 -5.36 -12.56 16.89
C LEU A 118 -5.47 -13.10 18.32
N ASN A 119 -6.22 -14.20 18.50
CA ASN A 119 -6.27 -15.06 19.68
C ASN A 119 -6.01 -14.35 21.03
N LYS A 120 -6.96 -13.53 21.50
CA LYS A 120 -6.93 -12.87 22.82
C LYS A 120 -5.73 -11.94 23.05
N THR A 121 -5.01 -11.55 22.01
CA THR A 121 -4.01 -10.49 22.06
C THR A 121 -4.63 -9.19 21.55
N SER A 122 -4.02 -8.06 21.89
CA SER A 122 -4.36 -6.78 21.28
C SER A 122 -3.85 -6.65 19.85
N ALA A 123 -3.17 -7.67 19.30
CA ALA A 123 -2.68 -7.64 17.94
C ALA A 123 -3.82 -7.98 16.97
N GLU A 124 -4.09 -7.05 16.07
CA GLU A 124 -5.16 -7.14 15.09
C GLU A 124 -4.59 -6.97 13.69
N ALA A 125 -5.27 -7.57 12.72
CA ALA A 125 -5.08 -7.29 11.30
C ALA A 125 -6.43 -6.85 10.76
N ASP A 126 -6.52 -5.62 10.28
CA ASP A 126 -7.80 -5.02 9.92
C ASP A 126 -7.83 -4.70 8.43
N PHE A 127 -9.01 -4.83 7.85
CA PHE A 127 -9.24 -4.60 6.43
C PHE A 127 -10.28 -3.50 6.27
N ILE A 128 -9.92 -2.42 5.58
CA ILE A 128 -10.81 -1.29 5.27
C ILE A 128 -10.94 -1.20 3.75
N ILE A 129 -12.01 -1.79 3.20
CA ILE A 129 -12.19 -1.93 1.76
C ILE A 129 -13.36 -1.07 1.29
N SER A 130 -13.05 -0.01 0.56
CA SER A 130 -14.06 0.90 0.01
C SER A 130 -14.88 0.25 -1.09
N GLY A 131 -16.21 0.45 -1.04
CA GLY A 131 -17.11 0.04 -2.11
C GLY A 131 -17.30 -1.47 -2.27
N LEU A 132 -16.99 -2.27 -1.24
CA LEU A 132 -17.05 -3.73 -1.31
C LEU A 132 -18.51 -4.21 -1.39
N ALA A 133 -18.87 -4.91 -2.46
CA ALA A 133 -20.22 -5.48 -2.60
C ALA A 133 -20.51 -6.53 -1.50
N PRO A 134 -21.79 -6.81 -1.19
CA PRO A 134 -22.12 -7.87 -0.25
C PRO A 134 -21.65 -9.24 -0.78
N GLY A 135 -21.00 -10.02 0.08
CA GLY A 135 -20.49 -11.33 -0.31
C GLY A 135 -19.48 -11.91 0.67
N ARG A 136 -19.03 -13.13 0.36
CA ARG A 136 -17.98 -13.81 1.12
C ARG A 136 -16.65 -13.63 0.40
N TYR A 137 -15.68 -13.08 1.11
CA TYR A 137 -14.36 -12.73 0.60
C TYR A 137 -13.27 -13.47 1.35
N GLY A 138 -12.10 -13.56 0.72
CA GLY A 138 -10.89 -14.06 1.35
C GLY A 138 -9.71 -13.16 0.99
N PHE A 139 -8.78 -12.97 1.90
CA PHE A 139 -7.50 -12.36 1.60
C PHE A 139 -6.40 -13.39 1.79
N ALA A 140 -5.52 -13.53 0.81
CA ALA A 140 -4.45 -14.52 0.84
C ALA A 140 -3.12 -13.89 0.43
N MET A 141 -2.07 -14.23 1.17
CA MET A 141 -0.69 -13.86 0.86
C MET A 141 0.09 -15.09 0.41
N VAL A 142 0.68 -15.02 -0.77
CA VAL A 142 1.55 -16.07 -1.32
C VAL A 142 2.94 -15.51 -1.53
N ASP A 143 3.91 -16.01 -0.78
CA ASP A 143 5.30 -15.63 -0.90
C ASP A 143 6.04 -16.52 -1.90
N VAL A 144 6.97 -15.89 -2.63
CA VAL A 144 7.89 -16.51 -3.56
C VAL A 144 9.32 -16.14 -3.14
N PRO A 145 9.87 -16.80 -2.11
CA PRO A 145 11.11 -16.36 -1.47
C PRO A 145 12.37 -16.67 -2.30
N ASP A 146 12.29 -17.62 -3.23
CA ASP A 146 13.37 -18.18 -4.03
C ASP A 146 13.20 -17.91 -5.54
N GLY A 147 12.44 -16.87 -5.89
CA GLY A 147 12.42 -16.32 -7.25
C GLY A 147 13.71 -15.54 -7.58
N ALA A 148 13.68 -14.77 -8.69
CA ALA A 148 14.79 -13.87 -9.03
C ALA A 148 14.99 -12.79 -7.95
N ALA A 149 13.92 -12.43 -7.25
CA ALA A 149 13.92 -11.71 -5.99
C ALA A 149 12.78 -12.24 -5.10
N PRO A 150 12.82 -12.05 -3.77
CA PRO A 150 11.71 -12.39 -2.89
C PRO A 150 10.50 -11.49 -3.13
N TRP A 151 9.35 -12.08 -3.43
CA TRP A 151 8.11 -11.36 -3.73
C TRP A 151 6.94 -11.90 -2.94
N ARG A 152 5.94 -11.04 -2.71
CA ARG A 152 4.64 -11.40 -2.18
C ARG A 152 3.56 -11.11 -3.21
N LEU A 153 2.71 -12.10 -3.43
CA LEU A 153 1.51 -12.03 -4.25
C LEU A 153 0.30 -12.03 -3.31
N SER A 154 -0.25 -10.84 -3.06
CA SER A 154 -1.45 -10.69 -2.24
C SER A 154 -2.69 -10.70 -3.14
N PHE A 155 -3.71 -11.46 -2.76
CA PHE A 155 -4.97 -11.56 -3.49
C PHE A 155 -6.14 -11.24 -2.58
N LEU A 156 -7.04 -10.38 -3.06
CA LEU A 156 -8.42 -10.37 -2.59
C LEU A 156 -9.20 -11.36 -3.45
N LEU A 157 -9.86 -12.32 -2.84
CA LEU A 157 -10.69 -13.33 -3.48
C LEU A 157 -12.15 -13.11 -3.09
N ARG A 158 -13.07 -13.44 -4.01
CA ARG A 158 -14.51 -13.52 -3.74
C ARG A 158 -15.01 -14.92 -4.00
N GLN A 159 -15.97 -15.37 -3.21
CA GLN A 159 -16.66 -16.63 -3.46
C GLN A 159 -17.83 -16.43 -4.43
N ASP A 160 -17.69 -16.94 -5.66
CA ASP A 160 -18.71 -16.94 -6.70
C ASP A 160 -19.15 -18.39 -6.99
N GLN A 161 -20.44 -18.69 -6.80
CA GLN A 161 -20.99 -20.04 -7.04
C GLN A 161 -20.18 -21.16 -6.36
N GLY A 162 -19.66 -20.89 -5.16
CA GLY A 162 -18.84 -21.83 -4.40
C GLY A 162 -17.37 -21.93 -4.83
N GLN A 163 -16.94 -21.17 -5.84
CA GLN A 163 -15.54 -21.08 -6.29
C GLN A 163 -14.90 -19.78 -5.81
N TRP A 164 -13.63 -19.83 -5.43
CA TRP A 164 -12.85 -18.64 -5.13
C TRP A 164 -12.26 -18.05 -6.41
N VAL A 165 -12.67 -16.83 -6.75
CA VAL A 165 -12.18 -16.07 -7.91
C VAL A 165 -11.46 -14.81 -7.45
N MET A 166 -10.53 -14.32 -8.26
CA MET A 166 -9.77 -13.10 -7.98
C MET A 166 -10.67 -11.87 -8.05
N ALA A 167 -10.63 -11.04 -7.02
CA ALA A 167 -11.30 -9.73 -6.93
C ALA A 167 -10.31 -8.57 -6.78
N GLY A 168 -9.04 -8.87 -6.47
CA GLY A 168 -7.95 -7.90 -6.44
C GLY A 168 -6.59 -8.58 -6.40
N PHE A 169 -5.56 -7.92 -6.94
CA PHE A 169 -4.20 -8.44 -7.03
C PHE A 169 -3.21 -7.33 -6.66
N TYR A 170 -2.34 -7.61 -5.69
CA TYR A 170 -1.40 -6.65 -5.11
C TYR A 170 -0.02 -7.32 -4.97
N PRO A 171 0.73 -7.45 -6.08
CA PRO A 171 2.07 -7.98 -6.02
C PRO A 171 3.05 -6.91 -5.52
N LYS A 172 4.08 -7.34 -4.81
CA LYS A 172 5.15 -6.46 -4.34
C LYS A 172 6.44 -7.22 -4.07
N PRO A 173 7.60 -6.55 -4.17
CA PRO A 173 8.84 -7.08 -3.62
C PRO A 173 8.76 -7.14 -2.09
N LEU A 174 9.51 -8.08 -1.51
CA LEU A 174 9.70 -8.21 -0.05
C LEU A 174 11.00 -7.56 0.44
N MET A 175 11.86 -7.13 -0.49
CA MET A 175 13.13 -6.50 -0.21
C MET A 175 13.31 -5.26 -1.08
N ALA A 176 14.08 -4.30 -0.59
CA ALA A 176 14.63 -3.20 -1.37
C ALA A 176 16.12 -3.07 -1.06
N ALA A 177 16.97 -2.84 -2.07
CA ALA A 177 18.42 -2.74 -1.94
C ALA A 177 19.06 -3.83 -1.03
N GLY A 178 18.57 -5.07 -1.13
CA GLY A 178 19.06 -6.21 -0.33
C GLY A 178 18.57 -6.28 1.12
N HIS A 179 17.59 -5.46 1.51
CA HIS A 179 17.06 -5.40 2.88
C HIS A 179 15.53 -5.53 2.95
N ASP A 180 15.03 -6.19 4.00
CA ASP A 180 13.59 -6.29 4.25
C ASP A 180 13.04 -5.09 5.03
N GLY A 181 11.72 -5.01 5.15
CA GLY A 181 11.07 -3.90 5.86
C GLY A 181 11.38 -3.82 7.36
N LEU A 182 11.74 -4.93 8.03
CA LEU A 182 12.13 -4.91 9.45
C LEU A 182 13.53 -4.32 9.63
N TRP A 183 14.43 -4.57 8.68
CA TRP A 183 15.73 -3.93 8.62
C TRP A 183 15.57 -2.42 8.46
N TYR A 184 14.78 -1.96 7.49
CA TYR A 184 14.53 -0.52 7.27
C TYR A 184 13.91 0.13 8.51
N TRP A 185 12.95 -0.53 9.15
CA TRP A 185 12.34 -0.03 10.38
C TRP A 185 13.37 0.11 11.51
N THR A 186 14.28 -0.87 11.63
CA THR A 186 15.35 -0.83 12.64
C THR A 186 16.35 0.29 12.37
N GLN A 187 16.75 0.49 11.11
CA GLN A 187 17.63 1.58 10.72
C GLN A 187 16.98 2.95 10.93
N ALA A 188 15.71 3.10 10.59
CA ALA A 188 14.95 4.33 10.82
C ALA A 188 14.97 4.76 12.29
N ARG A 189 14.78 3.82 13.23
CA ARG A 189 14.90 4.07 14.68
C ARG A 189 16.29 4.54 15.09
N SER A 190 17.34 3.94 14.51
CA SER A 190 18.73 4.36 14.75
C SER A 190 18.98 5.78 14.23
N MET A 191 18.46 6.12 13.06
CA MET A 191 18.54 7.45 12.47
C MET A 191 17.77 8.49 13.29
N THR A 192 16.57 8.14 13.81
CA THR A 192 15.84 9.00 14.76
C THR A 192 16.69 9.31 15.99
N ALA A 193 17.35 8.31 16.58
CA ALA A 193 18.22 8.52 17.74
C ALA A 193 19.44 9.41 17.42
N GLN A 194 19.91 9.39 16.18
CA GLN A 194 20.99 10.23 15.66
C GLN A 194 20.52 11.61 15.18
N LYS A 195 19.22 11.91 15.27
CA LYS A 195 18.58 13.15 14.80
C LYS A 195 18.68 13.37 13.28
N GLU A 196 18.79 12.27 12.52
CA GLU A 196 18.77 12.32 11.05
C GLU A 196 17.31 12.23 10.55
N HIS A 197 16.56 13.32 10.69
CA HIS A 197 15.10 13.30 10.56
C HIS A 197 14.60 12.89 9.17
N TRP A 198 15.21 13.40 8.10
CA TRP A 198 14.83 13.03 6.73
C TRP A 198 15.18 11.58 6.41
N ASN A 199 16.39 11.16 6.79
CA ASN A 199 16.83 9.78 6.59
C ASN A 199 15.89 8.81 7.31
N ALA A 200 15.59 9.08 8.58
CA ALA A 200 14.69 8.27 9.38
C ALA A 200 13.30 8.19 8.75
N TRP A 201 12.71 9.34 8.40
CA TRP A 201 11.36 9.40 7.83
C TRP A 201 11.24 8.66 6.50
N LEU A 202 12.21 8.83 5.59
CA LEU A 202 12.24 8.10 4.31
C LEU A 202 12.45 6.58 4.52
N TYR A 203 13.26 6.18 5.49
CA TYR A 203 13.45 4.76 5.84
C TYR A 203 12.19 4.15 6.49
N TYR A 204 11.44 4.90 7.28
CA TYR A 204 10.12 4.47 7.76
C TYR A 204 9.15 4.26 6.59
N GLN A 205 9.12 5.16 5.60
CA GLN A 205 8.30 4.96 4.39
C GLN A 205 8.69 3.70 3.61
N GLN A 206 10.00 3.43 3.44
CA GLN A 206 10.47 2.19 2.82
C GLN A 206 10.01 0.96 3.62
N ALA A 207 10.11 1.02 4.95
CA ALA A 207 9.65 -0.04 5.84
C ALA A 207 8.13 -0.27 5.71
N GLU A 208 7.33 0.79 5.72
CA GLU A 208 5.87 0.72 5.52
C GLU A 208 5.55 0.09 4.17
N SER A 209 6.22 0.55 3.11
CA SER A 209 6.08 0.06 1.74
C SER A 209 6.37 -1.44 1.64
N LEU A 210 7.38 -1.96 2.33
CA LEU A 210 7.76 -3.39 2.33
C LEU A 210 6.93 -4.26 3.28
N LEU A 211 6.45 -3.71 4.42
CA LEU A 211 5.70 -4.48 5.41
C LEU A 211 4.20 -4.54 5.13
N ARG A 212 3.61 -3.53 4.49
CA ARG A 212 2.16 -3.48 4.21
C ARG A 212 1.78 -4.36 3.02
N PRO A 213 0.99 -5.43 3.17
CA PRO A 213 0.71 -6.37 2.07
C PRO A 213 -0.21 -5.81 0.99
N ALA A 214 -1.12 -4.91 1.36
CA ALA A 214 -2.00 -4.14 0.49
C ALA A 214 -2.45 -2.86 1.20
N ASN A 215 -2.85 -1.83 0.46
CA ASN A 215 -3.19 -0.50 1.00
C ASN A 215 -4.42 -0.48 1.93
N PHE A 216 -5.34 -1.42 1.77
CA PHE A 216 -6.53 -1.58 2.62
C PHE A 216 -6.26 -2.39 3.90
N ILE A 217 -5.00 -2.76 4.18
CA ILE A 217 -4.65 -3.58 5.34
C ILE A 217 -3.93 -2.74 6.38
N GLN A 218 -4.42 -2.84 7.61
CA GLN A 218 -3.80 -2.30 8.80
C GLN A 218 -3.45 -3.42 9.77
N SER A 219 -2.56 -3.13 10.69
CA SER A 219 -2.26 -3.99 11.82
C SER A 219 -1.61 -3.17 12.93
N THR A 220 -1.65 -3.67 14.15
CA THR A 220 -0.95 -3.03 15.28
C THR A 220 0.54 -2.74 15.03
N HIS A 221 1.23 -3.59 14.25
CA HIS A 221 2.62 -3.34 13.88
C HIS A 221 2.75 -2.20 12.86
N LEU A 222 1.86 -2.13 11.87
CA LEU A 222 1.83 -1.04 10.90
C LEU A 222 1.43 0.28 11.56
N GLU A 223 0.49 0.27 12.50
CA GLU A 223 0.13 1.44 13.30
C GLU A 223 1.30 1.95 14.13
N LYS A 224 2.01 1.04 14.80
CA LYS A 224 3.21 1.38 15.56
C LYS A 224 4.29 1.99 14.65
N LEU A 225 4.52 1.38 13.48
CA LEU A 225 5.44 1.91 12.48
C LEU A 225 5.01 3.33 12.07
N LYS A 226 3.73 3.54 11.75
CA LYS A 226 3.22 4.83 11.30
C LYS A 226 3.29 5.90 12.38
N ALA A 227 3.06 5.54 13.64
CA ALA A 227 3.22 6.44 14.78
C ALA A 227 4.68 6.86 14.96
N GLU A 228 5.63 5.92 14.82
CA GLU A 228 7.07 6.22 14.87
C GLU A 228 7.52 7.08 13.69
N GLU A 229 7.03 6.80 12.47
CA GLU A 229 7.25 7.64 11.29
C GLU A 229 6.77 9.07 11.51
N THR A 230 5.53 9.23 11.97
CA THR A 230 4.92 10.54 12.24
C THR A 230 5.71 11.31 13.30
N ALA A 231 6.18 10.63 14.35
CA ALA A 231 7.01 11.25 15.38
C ALA A 231 8.43 11.61 14.89
N ALA A 232 8.95 10.89 13.89
CA ALA A 232 10.26 11.14 13.30
C ALA A 232 10.22 12.15 12.14
N ALA A 233 9.03 12.51 11.65
CA ALA A 233 8.84 13.40 10.51
C ALA A 233 9.61 14.72 10.67
N PRO A 234 10.41 15.14 9.67
CA PRO A 234 11.08 16.42 9.68
C PRO A 234 10.11 17.57 10.00
N PRO A 235 10.50 18.58 10.80
CA PRO A 235 9.64 19.74 11.07
C PRO A 235 9.18 20.46 9.81
N ALA A 236 9.96 20.40 8.73
CA ALA A 236 9.61 20.96 7.42
C ALA A 236 8.38 20.30 6.78
N LEU A 237 7.95 19.13 7.27
CA LEU A 237 6.73 18.43 6.83
C LEU A 237 5.48 18.80 7.65
N SER A 238 5.54 19.76 8.58
CA SER A 238 4.42 20.06 9.49
C SER A 238 3.14 20.48 8.78
N GLU A 239 3.25 21.09 7.59
CA GLU A 239 2.12 21.49 6.74
C GLU A 239 1.84 20.46 5.62
N GLY A 240 2.50 19.30 5.67
CA GLY A 240 2.56 18.35 4.58
C GLY A 240 3.50 18.80 3.45
N VAL A 241 3.67 17.94 2.46
CA VAL A 241 4.33 18.26 1.19
C VAL A 241 3.39 17.82 0.08
N SER A 242 2.81 18.79 -0.63
CA SER A 242 1.82 18.57 -1.69
C SER A 242 1.93 19.65 -2.78
N ALA A 243 1.08 19.58 -3.80
CA ALA A 243 0.98 20.62 -4.82
C ALA A 243 0.50 21.98 -4.29
N GLU A 244 -0.32 21.95 -3.23
CA GLU A 244 -0.90 23.09 -2.53
C GLU A 244 0.03 23.65 -1.44
N SER A 245 0.78 22.77 -0.77
CA SER A 245 1.76 23.12 0.24
C SER A 245 3.12 22.48 -0.10
N PRO A 246 3.86 23.02 -1.08
CA PRO A 246 5.14 22.45 -1.47
C PRO A 246 6.22 22.76 -0.45
N LEU A 247 7.16 21.83 -0.28
CA LEU A 247 8.41 22.12 0.41
C LEU A 247 9.24 23.08 -0.46
N VAL A 248 9.44 24.30 0.04
CA VAL A 248 10.22 25.32 -0.65
C VAL A 248 11.66 25.27 -0.17
N VAL A 249 12.59 24.98 -1.08
CA VAL A 249 14.03 25.01 -0.81
C VAL A 249 14.67 26.07 -1.69
N LYS A 250 15.49 26.92 -1.08
CA LYS A 250 16.24 27.94 -1.81
C LYS A 250 17.62 27.39 -2.20
N GLY A 251 17.92 27.39 -3.50
CA GLY A 251 19.21 26.97 -4.03
C GLY A 251 20.32 27.99 -3.75
N PRO A 252 21.60 27.59 -3.95
CA PRO A 252 22.74 28.49 -3.83
C PRO A 252 22.71 29.69 -4.80
N ASP A 253 22.00 29.52 -5.91
CA ASP A 253 21.70 30.53 -6.93
C ASP A 253 20.62 31.54 -6.49
N GLY A 254 19.98 31.31 -5.34
CA GLY A 254 18.87 32.10 -4.83
C GLY A 254 17.51 31.76 -5.44
N VAL A 255 17.43 30.74 -6.29
CA VAL A 255 16.18 30.25 -6.90
C VAL A 255 15.41 29.39 -5.90
N GLU A 256 14.09 29.49 -5.90
CA GLU A 256 13.22 28.65 -5.07
C GLU A 256 12.75 27.42 -5.86
N TYR A 257 13.04 26.25 -5.33
CA TYR A 257 12.56 24.96 -5.83
C TYR A 257 11.40 24.49 -4.96
N ARG A 258 10.33 24.01 -5.60
CA ARG A 258 9.06 23.66 -4.95
C ARG A 258 8.82 22.16 -5.09
N PHE A 259 9.13 21.41 -4.03
CA PHE A 259 8.93 19.97 -4.02
C PHE A 259 7.51 19.63 -3.56
N THR A 260 6.84 18.74 -4.29
CA THR A 260 5.44 18.36 -4.05
C THR A 260 5.28 16.96 -3.50
N ALA A 261 6.33 16.15 -3.54
CA ALA A 261 6.41 14.86 -2.86
C ALA A 261 7.88 14.47 -2.64
N LEU A 262 8.13 13.71 -1.58
CA LEU A 262 9.41 13.07 -1.27
C LEU A 262 9.16 11.62 -0.85
N GLY A 263 10.00 10.71 -1.34
CA GLY A 263 9.88 9.28 -1.11
C GLY A 263 11.18 8.56 -1.42
N VAL A 264 11.07 7.26 -1.66
CA VAL A 264 12.18 6.36 -1.92
C VAL A 264 11.87 5.50 -3.14
N ASP A 265 12.91 5.10 -3.87
CA ASP A 265 12.80 4.21 -5.02
C ASP A 265 13.93 3.18 -5.04
N ASP A 266 13.62 1.97 -5.51
CA ASP A 266 14.58 0.86 -5.65
C ASP A 266 14.58 0.29 -7.08
N SER A 267 14.00 1.01 -8.05
CA SER A 267 13.78 0.48 -9.40
C SER A 267 15.07 0.17 -10.15
N LEU A 268 16.19 0.83 -9.79
CA LEU A 268 17.51 0.59 -10.37
C LEU A 268 18.26 -0.60 -9.78
N GLY A 269 17.79 -1.17 -8.65
CA GLY A 269 18.42 -2.32 -8.01
C GLY A 269 19.87 -2.07 -7.55
N ASN A 270 20.16 -0.84 -7.11
CA ASN A 270 21.46 -0.46 -6.54
C ASN A 270 21.67 -1.06 -5.13
N ASP A 271 22.86 -0.86 -4.57
CA ASP A 271 23.19 -1.30 -3.20
C ASP A 271 22.48 -0.49 -2.11
N LYS A 272 21.87 0.63 -2.47
CA LYS A 272 21.01 1.48 -1.64
C LYS A 272 19.84 1.98 -2.47
N VAL A 273 18.74 2.29 -1.78
CA VAL A 273 17.60 2.99 -2.38
C VAL A 273 17.98 4.43 -2.75
N ASP A 274 17.27 4.98 -3.72
CA ASP A 274 17.34 6.37 -4.12
C ASP A 274 16.31 7.22 -3.37
N VAL A 275 16.57 8.52 -3.24
CA VAL A 275 15.53 9.48 -2.83
C VAL A 275 14.72 9.88 -4.05
N THR A 276 13.39 9.81 -3.97
CA THR A 276 12.51 10.33 -5.02
C THR A 276 11.98 11.68 -4.61
N ALA A 277 12.06 12.67 -5.50
CA ALA A 277 11.55 14.02 -5.28
C ALA A 277 10.74 14.48 -6.50
N HIS A 278 9.52 14.96 -6.26
CA HIS A 278 8.69 15.57 -7.29
C HIS A 278 8.85 17.08 -7.25
N LEU A 279 9.17 17.68 -8.39
CA LEU A 279 9.43 19.10 -8.56
C LEU A 279 8.31 19.75 -9.37
N LYS A 280 7.66 20.76 -8.79
CA LYS A 280 6.66 21.57 -9.49
C LYS A 280 7.33 22.61 -10.37
N LEU A 281 7.00 22.58 -11.66
CA LEU A 281 7.37 23.58 -12.65
C LEU A 281 6.12 24.19 -13.31
N GLU A 282 6.26 25.41 -13.79
CA GLU A 282 5.23 26.04 -14.65
C GLU A 282 5.23 25.41 -16.06
N GLN A 283 6.40 25.01 -16.53
CA GLN A 283 6.63 24.33 -17.81
C GLN A 283 7.86 23.41 -17.68
N VAL A 284 7.79 22.20 -18.24
CA VAL A 284 8.94 21.27 -18.23
C VAL A 284 10.04 21.73 -19.19
N GLY A 285 9.66 22.28 -20.35
CA GLY A 285 10.60 22.70 -21.39
C GLY A 285 11.14 21.54 -22.21
N ASP A 286 12.27 21.76 -22.89
CA ASP A 286 12.98 20.67 -23.59
C ASP A 286 13.79 19.80 -22.62
N ALA A 287 14.27 18.66 -23.11
CA ALA A 287 14.99 17.69 -22.27
C ALA A 287 16.29 18.24 -21.65
N ALA A 288 16.95 19.21 -22.30
CA ALA A 288 18.18 19.81 -21.76
C ALA A 288 17.86 20.78 -20.61
N THR A 289 16.81 21.59 -20.79
CA THR A 289 16.30 22.53 -19.80
C THR A 289 15.74 21.79 -18.59
N ALA A 290 14.91 20.77 -18.81
CA ALA A 290 14.34 19.94 -17.76
C ALA A 290 15.43 19.22 -16.95
N ARG A 291 16.42 18.62 -17.63
CA ARG A 291 17.55 17.98 -16.94
C ARG A 291 18.31 18.98 -16.09
N LYS A 292 18.62 20.18 -16.61
CA LYS A 292 19.31 21.23 -15.84
C LYS A 292 18.52 21.65 -14.60
N HIS A 293 17.21 21.89 -14.74
CA HIS A 293 16.36 22.23 -13.60
C HIS A 293 16.35 21.12 -12.54
N ASN A 294 16.29 19.86 -12.97
CA ASN A 294 16.35 18.73 -12.06
C ASN A 294 17.69 18.69 -11.30
N SER A 295 18.83 18.81 -12.01
CA SER A 295 20.16 18.81 -11.37
C SER A 295 20.33 19.97 -10.39
N ASP A 296 19.92 21.20 -10.78
CA ASP A 296 19.99 22.36 -9.90
C ASP A 296 19.09 22.20 -8.65
N ALA A 297 17.90 21.60 -8.80
CA ALA A 297 17.00 21.27 -7.70
C ALA A 297 17.56 20.19 -6.77
N MET A 298 18.22 19.16 -7.31
CA MET A 298 18.91 18.13 -6.53
C MET A 298 20.02 18.75 -5.67
N THR A 299 20.85 19.62 -6.26
CA THR A 299 21.87 20.37 -5.52
C THR A 299 21.24 21.21 -4.40
N ALA A 300 20.16 21.94 -4.68
CA ALA A 300 19.46 22.72 -3.67
C ALA A 300 18.93 21.85 -2.52
N LEU A 301 18.30 20.71 -2.83
CA LEU A 301 17.77 19.77 -1.85
C LEU A 301 18.88 19.22 -0.93
N LEU A 302 19.99 18.75 -1.52
CA LEU A 302 21.10 18.18 -0.74
C LEU A 302 21.93 19.23 0.00
N ALA A 303 21.93 20.48 -0.45
CA ALA A 303 22.51 21.60 0.31
C ALA A 303 21.67 21.93 1.55
N ALA A 304 20.34 21.89 1.43
CA ALA A 304 19.43 22.11 2.56
C ALA A 304 19.41 20.93 3.54
N TYR A 305 19.52 19.70 3.05
CA TYR A 305 19.43 18.47 3.84
C TYR A 305 20.62 17.53 3.55
N PRO A 306 21.82 17.88 4.03
CA PRO A 306 23.05 17.14 3.72
C PRO A 306 23.06 15.71 4.28
N GLU A 307 22.20 15.40 5.24
CA GLU A 307 22.06 14.04 5.79
C GLU A 307 21.64 13.01 4.75
N LEU A 308 20.87 13.41 3.74
CA LEU A 308 20.42 12.55 2.64
C LEU A 308 21.60 11.94 1.85
N ARG A 309 22.80 12.52 1.92
CA ARG A 309 23.96 11.98 1.20
C ARG A 309 24.51 10.67 1.78
N LYS A 310 24.11 10.26 2.99
CA LYS A 310 24.71 9.10 3.68
C LYS A 310 24.08 7.76 3.29
N PRO A 311 22.75 7.58 3.39
CA PRO A 311 22.16 6.26 3.35
C PRO A 311 21.47 5.94 2.02
N PHE A 312 21.53 6.85 1.05
CA PHE A 312 20.91 6.71 -0.28
C PHE A 312 21.99 6.63 -1.36
N HIS A 313 21.65 5.98 -2.48
CA HIS A 313 22.52 5.87 -3.65
C HIS A 313 22.56 7.19 -4.43
N GLY A 314 21.39 7.73 -4.77
CA GLY A 314 21.19 8.91 -5.59
C GLY A 314 19.84 9.58 -5.36
N VAL A 315 19.48 10.49 -6.27
CA VAL A 315 18.21 11.20 -6.28
C VAL A 315 17.52 11.02 -7.63
N TRP A 316 16.28 10.54 -7.61
CA TRP A 316 15.33 10.63 -8.71
C TRP A 316 14.54 11.93 -8.59
N MET A 317 14.76 12.86 -9.51
CA MET A 317 14.00 14.11 -9.61
C MET A 317 12.99 14.02 -10.74
N ILE A 318 11.71 14.23 -10.42
CA ILE A 318 10.59 14.15 -11.36
C ILE A 318 10.00 15.55 -11.51
N ALA A 319 10.29 16.20 -12.63
CA ALA A 319 9.74 17.50 -12.97
C ALA A 319 8.33 17.36 -13.55
N GLU A 320 7.37 18.06 -12.95
CA GLU A 320 5.96 18.00 -13.32
C GLU A 320 5.42 19.41 -13.59
N ALA A 321 4.70 19.56 -14.70
CA ALA A 321 3.96 20.77 -15.04
C ALA A 321 2.54 20.42 -15.53
N PRO A 322 1.53 21.28 -15.28
CA PRO A 322 0.16 21.02 -15.69
C PRO A 322 0.04 20.75 -17.20
N GLY A 323 -0.60 19.63 -17.56
CA GLY A 323 -0.87 19.26 -18.95
C GLY A 323 0.36 18.77 -19.75
N GLN A 324 1.49 18.53 -19.10
CA GLN A 324 2.72 18.02 -19.73
C GLN A 324 3.12 16.66 -19.19
N SER A 325 3.82 15.87 -20.01
CA SER A 325 4.48 14.66 -19.55
C SER A 325 5.60 15.02 -18.58
N ALA A 326 5.67 14.30 -17.46
CA ALA A 326 6.74 14.47 -16.48
C ALA A 326 8.11 14.13 -17.08
N PHE A 327 9.16 14.79 -16.58
CA PHE A 327 10.55 14.51 -16.97
C PHE A 327 11.37 14.09 -15.75
N ALA A 328 11.91 12.86 -15.81
CA ALA A 328 12.70 12.30 -14.72
C ALA A 328 14.21 12.35 -15.03
N THR A 329 14.99 12.75 -14.04
CA THR A 329 16.46 12.63 -14.02
C THR A 329 16.86 11.84 -12.79
N GLU A 330 17.76 10.86 -12.94
CA GLU A 330 18.47 10.25 -11.83
C GLU A 330 19.92 10.72 -11.84
N GLU A 331 20.45 11.03 -10.65
CA GLU A 331 21.88 11.27 -10.44
C GLU A 331 22.33 10.62 -9.13
N ALA A 332 23.47 9.93 -9.19
CA ALA A 332 24.11 9.38 -8.01
C ALA A 332 24.55 10.51 -7.06
N MET A 333 24.56 10.25 -5.74
CA MET A 333 24.95 11.25 -4.73
C MET A 333 26.35 11.84 -4.96
N SER A 334 27.25 11.09 -5.61
CA SER A 334 28.61 11.51 -5.95
C SER A 334 28.69 12.51 -7.11
N GLN A 335 27.63 12.63 -7.91
CA GLN A 335 27.55 13.50 -9.08
C GLN A 335 26.85 14.83 -8.78
N ILE A 336 26.08 14.89 -7.68
CA ILE A 336 25.37 16.10 -7.26
C ILE A 336 26.29 16.95 -6.39
N HIS A 337 26.65 18.15 -6.85
CA HIS A 337 27.61 19.06 -6.20
C HIS A 337 26.94 20.27 -5.55
#